data_AF-A0A2M8H952-F1
#
_entry.id   AF-A0A2M8H952-F1
#
_cell.length_a   1.000
_cell.length_b   1.000
_cell.length_c   1.000
_cell.angle_alpha   90.00
_cell.angle_beta   90.00
_cell.angle_gamma   90.00
#
_symmetry.space_group_name_H-M   'P 1'
#
loop_
_entity.id
_entity.type
_entity.pdbx_description
1 polymer ?
#
loop_
_entity_poly.entity_id
_entity_poly.type
_entity_poly.pdbx_seq_one_letter_code
_entity_poly.pdbx_strand_id
1 'polypeptide(L)'
;MSYQQLVKQFGADMLRRHRLAVRWLIDSHGWVEDGNSRLEDSEARGIERLLLGVSDPLANRLLVGYYQYLSTKHQQGGLSLRSVRLALTPAKKLLGQSLKAGRSIPDQKDLCAYLSQYPGQKAAVYGFITYLNREQHAVLDVRQIHQKKHKNQAKSVLEKRLAEMVQMSRSDKAFQKMWAITALAYFHGLSNVSIRQQIAKEGLEDDGDGLIFHHAGLTYWIPKCSIKL
;
A
#
# COMPACT_ATOMS: atom_id res chain seq x y z
N MET A 1 43.37 1.74 13.25
CA MET A 1 41.96 1.42 12.89
C MET A 1 41.05 2.24 13.80
N SER A 2 40.00 2.86 13.27
CA SER A 2 39.00 3.62 14.04
C SER A 2 37.66 2.88 14.14
N TYR A 3 36.78 3.30 15.06
CA TYR A 3 35.44 2.74 15.17
C TYR A 3 34.63 2.84 13.87
N GLN A 4 34.76 3.94 13.12
CA GLN A 4 34.09 4.11 11.84
C GLN A 4 34.58 3.09 10.79
N GLN A 5 35.89 2.80 10.78
CA GLN A 5 36.47 1.77 9.92
C GLN A 5 35.98 0.37 10.31
N LEU A 6 35.86 0.08 11.62
CA LEU A 6 35.28 -1.15 12.14
C LEU A 6 33.83 -1.34 11.66
N VAL A 7 33.00 -0.30 11.76
CA VAL A 7 31.61 -0.32 11.27
C VAL A 7 31.55 -0.56 9.77
N LYS A 8 32.39 0.11 8.97
CA LYS A 8 32.43 -0.10 7.52
C LYS A 8 32.85 -1.53 7.15
N GLN A 9 33.82 -2.11 7.86
CA GLN A 9 34.35 -3.43 7.56
C GLN A 9 33.38 -4.56 7.93
N PHE A 10 32.78 -4.49 9.12
CA PHE A 10 31.96 -5.59 9.65
C PHE A 10 30.45 -5.35 9.54
N GLY A 11 30.03 -4.10 9.41
CA GLY A 11 28.63 -3.70 9.35
C GLY A 11 27.97 -3.63 10.72
N ALA A 12 26.91 -2.83 10.82
CA ALA A 12 26.18 -2.61 12.06
C ALA A 12 25.54 -3.89 12.63
N ASP A 13 25.13 -4.84 11.78
CA ASP A 13 24.47 -6.08 12.22
C ASP A 13 25.44 -7.06 12.88
N MET A 14 26.63 -7.26 12.29
CA MET A 14 27.67 -8.11 12.91
C MET A 14 28.09 -7.53 14.26
N LEU A 15 28.33 -6.22 14.32
CA LEU A 15 28.72 -5.56 15.56
C LEU A 15 27.64 -5.67 16.65
N ARG A 16 26.35 -5.70 16.25
CA ARG A 16 25.24 -5.95 17.17
C ARG A 16 25.22 -7.39 17.70
N ARG A 17 25.58 -8.38 16.89
CA ARG A 17 25.65 -9.80 17.29
C ARG A 17 26.83 -10.08 18.23
N HIS A 18 27.96 -9.39 18.05
CA HIS A 18 29.19 -9.60 18.82
C HIS A 18 29.48 -8.47 19.83
N ARG A 19 28.45 -8.00 20.55
CA ARG A 19 28.53 -6.85 21.47
C ARG A 19 29.67 -6.88 22.48
N LEU A 20 29.95 -8.04 23.08
CA LEU A 20 31.02 -8.18 24.08
C LEU A 20 32.42 -7.98 23.46
N ALA A 21 32.67 -8.58 22.30
CA ALA A 21 33.94 -8.43 21.59
C ALA A 21 34.14 -6.97 21.11
N VAL A 22 33.07 -6.34 20.63
CA VAL A 22 33.09 -4.93 20.22
C VAL A 22 33.36 -4.00 21.40
N ARG A 23 32.72 -4.24 22.55
CA ARG A 23 32.97 -3.47 23.77
C ARG A 23 34.42 -3.60 24.23
N TRP A 24 34.95 -4.83 24.26
CA TRP A 24 36.35 -5.06 24.59
C TRP A 24 37.31 -4.34 23.64
N LEU A 25 37.05 -4.35 22.33
CA LEU A 25 37.84 -3.61 21.33
C LEU A 25 37.79 -2.09 21.55
N ILE A 26 36.60 -1.55 21.84
CA ILE A 26 36.40 -0.13 22.14
C ILE A 26 37.21 0.26 23.37
N ASP A 27 37.07 -0.50 24.46
CA ASP A 27 37.74 -0.23 25.74
C ASP A 27 39.27 -0.35 25.59
N SER A 28 39.74 -1.35 24.83
CA SER A 28 41.18 -1.61 24.62
C SER A 28 41.87 -0.59 23.71
N HIS A 29 41.13 0.02 22.78
CA HIS A 29 41.66 1.01 21.84
C HIS A 29 41.24 2.46 22.18
N GLY A 30 40.47 2.67 23.25
CA GLY A 30 39.96 3.99 23.65
C GLY A 30 39.07 4.63 22.58
N TRP A 31 38.36 3.83 21.78
CA TRP A 31 37.49 4.37 20.74
C TRP A 31 36.25 5.03 21.33
N VAL A 32 35.75 6.08 20.68
CA VAL A 32 34.43 6.65 20.99
C VAL A 32 33.41 6.00 20.06
N GLU A 33 32.36 5.42 20.64
CA GLU A 33 31.24 4.94 19.82
C GLU A 33 30.56 6.13 19.12
N ASP A 34 30.51 6.05 17.79
CA ASP A 34 29.74 6.97 16.96
C ASP A 34 28.45 6.27 16.50
N GLY A 35 27.34 6.56 17.18
CA GLY A 35 26.03 6.04 16.82
C GLY A 35 25.61 6.40 15.39
N ASN A 36 26.11 7.51 14.84
CA ASN A 36 25.80 7.95 13.49
C ASN A 36 26.43 7.01 12.44
N SER A 37 27.67 6.57 12.64
CA SER A 37 28.34 5.62 11.75
C SER A 37 27.57 4.30 11.55
N ARG A 38 26.98 3.76 12.62
CA ARG A 38 26.14 2.53 12.55
C ARG A 38 24.84 2.77 11.79
N LEU A 39 24.23 3.95 11.95
CA LEU A 39 23.01 4.33 11.25
C LEU A 39 23.28 4.51 9.76
N GLU A 40 24.35 5.20 9.40
CA GLU A 40 24.75 5.41 8.01
C GLU A 40 25.05 4.10 7.27
N ASP A 41 25.80 3.17 7.88
CA ASP A 41 26.03 1.83 7.31
C ASP A 41 24.71 1.06 7.10
N SER A 42 23.79 1.14 8.07
CA SER A 42 22.49 0.48 7.98
C SER A 42 21.63 1.05 6.83
N GLU A 43 21.64 2.38 6.66
CA GLU A 43 20.93 3.06 5.58
C GLU A 43 21.55 2.74 4.21
N ALA A 44 22.88 2.75 4.10
CA ALA A 44 23.62 2.40 2.88
C ALA A 44 23.32 0.96 2.42
N ARG A 45 23.41 -0.02 3.32
CA ARG A 45 23.01 -1.42 3.04
C ARG A 45 21.52 -1.55 2.72
N GLY A 46 20.69 -0.68 3.30
CA GLY A 46 19.27 -0.59 2.95
C GLY A 46 19.05 -0.16 1.51
N ILE A 47 19.79 0.85 1.05
CA ILE A 47 19.77 1.33 -0.33
C ILE A 47 20.27 0.26 -1.29
N GLU A 48 21.41 -0.39 -1.02
CA GLU A 48 21.95 -1.47 -1.87
C GLU A 48 20.92 -2.60 -2.08
N ARG A 49 20.25 -3.05 -1.01
CA ARG A 49 19.19 -4.07 -1.12
C ARG A 49 17.99 -3.61 -1.94
N LEU A 50 17.69 -2.31 -1.94
CA LEU A 50 16.64 -1.78 -2.82
C LEU A 50 17.07 -1.91 -4.29
N LEU A 51 18.31 -1.54 -4.61
CA LEU A 51 18.83 -1.57 -5.98
C LEU A 51 18.98 -2.99 -6.55
N LEU A 52 19.44 -3.97 -5.74
CA LEU A 52 19.66 -5.35 -6.20
C LEU A 52 18.39 -6.13 -6.56
N GLY A 53 17.21 -5.64 -6.16
CA GLY A 53 15.96 -6.41 -6.28
C GLY A 53 15.09 -6.08 -7.48
N VAL A 54 15.66 -5.57 -8.58
CA VAL A 54 14.95 -5.31 -9.84
C VAL A 54 15.64 -6.05 -10.97
N SER A 55 15.01 -7.13 -11.47
CA SER A 55 15.60 -8.00 -12.50
C SER A 55 15.49 -7.45 -13.91
N ASP A 56 14.48 -6.63 -14.19
CA ASP A 56 14.31 -6.01 -15.51
C ASP A 56 15.38 -4.92 -15.74
N PRO A 57 16.18 -4.99 -16.82
CA PRO A 57 17.29 -4.07 -17.04
C PRO A 57 16.88 -2.60 -17.12
N LEU A 58 15.72 -2.33 -17.73
CA LEU A 58 15.27 -0.96 -17.97
C LEU A 58 14.68 -0.37 -16.68
N ALA A 59 13.84 -1.10 -15.96
CA ALA A 59 13.34 -0.70 -14.65
C ALA A 59 14.48 -0.52 -13.63
N ASN A 60 15.51 -1.38 -13.68
CA ASN A 60 16.69 -1.22 -12.84
C ASN A 60 17.45 0.07 -13.18
N ARG A 61 17.65 0.37 -14.47
CA ARG A 61 18.26 1.64 -14.92
C ARG A 61 17.49 2.85 -14.40
N LEU A 62 16.16 2.83 -14.44
CA LEU A 62 15.32 3.92 -13.90
C LEU A 62 15.51 4.09 -12.39
N LEU A 63 15.55 2.99 -11.64
CA LEU A 63 15.73 3.04 -10.19
C LEU A 63 17.13 3.54 -9.81
N VAL A 64 18.16 3.06 -10.50
CA VAL A 64 19.56 3.48 -10.31
C VAL A 64 19.75 4.95 -10.70
N GLY A 65 19.17 5.39 -11.82
CA GLY A 65 19.22 6.78 -12.25
C GLY A 65 18.53 7.72 -11.24
N TYR A 66 17.40 7.29 -10.67
CA TYR A 66 16.76 8.05 -9.60
C TYR A 66 17.59 8.06 -8.31
N TYR A 67 18.26 6.96 -7.97
CA TYR A 67 19.21 6.93 -6.85
C TYR A 67 20.38 7.90 -7.06
N GLN A 68 20.95 7.96 -8.26
CA GLN A 68 22.02 8.90 -8.60
C GLN A 68 21.54 10.36 -8.41
N TYR A 69 20.35 10.69 -8.92
CA TYR A 69 19.72 11.99 -8.72
C TYR A 69 19.56 12.36 -7.23
N LEU A 70 19.12 11.42 -6.40
CA LEU A 70 19.00 11.62 -4.94
C LEU A 70 20.37 11.70 -4.25
N SER A 71 21.36 10.96 -4.74
CA SER A 71 22.72 10.94 -4.19
C SER A 71 23.43 12.27 -4.38
N THR A 72 23.27 12.91 -5.55
CA THR A 72 23.79 14.26 -5.78
C THR A 72 23.23 15.26 -4.77
N LYS A 73 21.93 15.20 -4.48
CA LYS A 73 21.31 16.05 -3.46
C LYS A 73 21.79 15.75 -2.04
N HIS A 74 22.03 14.48 -1.73
CA HIS A 74 22.62 14.07 -0.45
C HIS A 74 24.04 14.63 -0.28
N GLN A 75 24.88 14.53 -1.31
CA GLN A 75 26.24 15.07 -1.31
C GLN A 75 26.26 16.60 -1.15
N GLN A 76 25.25 17.29 -1.66
CA GLN A 76 25.05 18.74 -1.48
C GLN A 76 24.48 19.11 -0.09
N GLY A 77 24.28 18.14 0.81
CA GLY A 77 23.71 18.36 2.14
C GLY A 77 22.19 18.57 2.17
N GLY A 78 21.50 18.45 1.03
CA GLY A 78 20.06 18.67 0.93
C GLY A 78 19.19 17.48 1.39
N LEU A 79 19.78 16.30 1.56
CA LEU A 79 19.08 15.08 1.99
C LEU A 79 19.96 14.23 2.91
N SER A 80 19.35 13.49 3.84
CA SER A 80 20.01 12.41 4.58
C SER A 80 19.95 11.08 3.81
N LEU A 81 20.85 10.12 4.08
CA LEU A 81 20.76 8.76 3.52
C LEU A 81 19.41 8.10 3.81
N ARG A 82 18.85 8.35 5.00
CA ARG A 82 17.51 7.89 5.38
C ARG A 82 16.44 8.45 4.44
N SER A 83 16.51 9.74 4.11
CA SER A 83 15.59 10.37 3.15
C SER A 83 15.73 9.75 1.76
N VAL A 84 16.97 9.46 1.31
CA VAL A 84 17.23 8.77 0.04
C VAL A 84 16.57 7.39 0.03
N ARG A 85 16.79 6.56 1.05
CA ARG A 85 16.18 5.22 1.15
C ARG A 85 14.66 5.29 1.17
N LEU A 86 14.09 6.23 1.93
CA LEU A 86 12.65 6.42 2.04
C LEU A 86 12.03 6.85 0.70
N ALA A 87 12.72 7.65 -0.10
CA ALA A 87 12.28 8.04 -1.44
C ALA A 87 12.42 6.91 -2.48
N LEU A 88 13.45 6.06 -2.37
CA LEU A 88 13.64 4.90 -3.27
C LEU A 88 12.62 3.79 -3.06
N THR A 89 12.15 3.61 -1.83
CA THR A 89 11.20 2.54 -1.47
C THR A 89 9.90 2.58 -2.29
N PRO A 90 9.16 3.70 -2.38
CA PRO A 90 7.96 3.79 -3.22
C PRO A 90 8.28 3.70 -4.71
N ALA A 91 9.44 4.21 -5.16
CA ALA A 91 9.89 4.09 -6.54
C ALA A 91 10.04 2.62 -6.96
N LYS A 92 10.76 1.83 -6.16
CA LYS A 92 10.90 0.38 -6.37
C LYS A 92 9.55 -0.34 -6.37
N LYS A 93 8.64 0.01 -5.45
CA LYS A 93 7.30 -0.61 -5.38
C LYS A 93 6.46 -0.31 -6.63
N LEU A 94 6.46 0.93 -7.11
CA LEU A 94 5.77 1.31 -8.34
C LEU A 94 6.33 0.55 -9.55
N LEU A 95 7.66 0.51 -9.70
CA LEU A 95 8.32 -0.26 -10.77
C LEU A 95 7.97 -1.75 -10.69
N GLY A 96 8.04 -2.35 -9.50
CA GLY A 96 7.67 -3.75 -9.32
C GLY A 96 6.21 -4.05 -9.66
N GLN A 97 5.32 -3.08 -9.50
CA GLN A 97 3.92 -3.21 -9.92
C GLN A 97 3.77 -3.10 -11.44
N SER A 98 4.44 -2.15 -12.09
CA SER A 98 4.48 -2.03 -13.55
C SER A 98 5.05 -3.29 -14.21
N LEU A 99 6.10 -3.87 -13.63
CA LEU A 99 6.71 -5.10 -14.14
C LEU A 99 5.74 -6.29 -14.08
N LYS A 100 4.92 -6.40 -13.02
CA LYS A 100 3.85 -7.41 -12.95
C LYS A 100 2.78 -7.21 -14.03
N ALA A 101 2.61 -5.99 -14.51
CA ALA A 101 1.74 -5.66 -15.64
C ALA A 101 2.46 -5.78 -17.01
N GLY A 102 3.69 -6.30 -17.04
CA GLY A 102 4.47 -6.49 -18.26
C GLY A 102 5.14 -5.21 -18.78
N ARG A 103 5.29 -4.17 -17.95
CA ARG A 103 5.86 -2.87 -18.33
C ARG A 103 7.09 -2.52 -17.51
N SER A 104 8.17 -2.16 -18.19
CA SER A 104 9.40 -1.69 -17.55
C SER A 104 9.36 -0.21 -17.14
N ILE A 105 8.55 0.61 -17.84
CA ILE A 105 8.29 2.02 -17.51
C ILE A 105 6.85 2.15 -16.99
N PRO A 106 6.63 2.74 -15.80
CA PRO A 106 5.28 2.97 -15.31
C PRO A 106 4.50 3.94 -16.19
N ASP A 107 3.24 3.58 -16.48
CA ASP A 107 2.28 4.48 -17.13
C ASP A 107 1.25 5.04 -16.12
N GLN A 108 0.33 5.87 -16.61
CA GLN A 108 -0.71 6.46 -15.76
C GLN A 108 -1.62 5.41 -15.11
N LYS A 109 -1.84 4.26 -15.78
CA LYS A 109 -2.68 3.17 -15.24
C LYS A 109 -1.97 2.50 -14.06
N ASP A 110 -0.67 2.25 -14.17
CA ASP A 110 0.16 1.71 -13.10
C ASP A 110 0.18 2.64 -11.89
N LEU A 111 0.40 3.94 -12.13
CA LEU A 111 0.39 4.96 -11.07
C LEU A 111 -0.96 5.01 -10.35
N CYS A 112 -2.06 5.05 -11.10
CA CYS A 112 -3.41 5.04 -10.53
C CYS A 112 -3.69 3.77 -9.73
N ALA A 113 -3.29 2.60 -10.23
CA ALA A 113 -3.47 1.34 -9.53
C ALA A 113 -2.63 1.29 -8.24
N TYR A 114 -1.38 1.75 -8.29
CA TYR A 114 -0.47 1.80 -7.15
C TYR A 114 -0.99 2.73 -6.05
N LEU A 115 -1.42 3.95 -6.41
CA LEU A 115 -1.95 4.91 -5.44
C LEU A 115 -3.37 4.57 -4.97
N SER A 116 -4.10 3.74 -5.72
CA SER A 116 -5.30 3.10 -5.17
C SER A 116 -4.88 2.11 -4.07
N GLN A 117 -3.91 1.23 -4.32
CA GLN A 117 -3.48 0.29 -3.29
C GLN A 117 -2.82 0.98 -2.07
N TYR A 118 -2.13 2.10 -2.28
CA TYR A 118 -1.36 2.81 -1.25
C TYR A 118 -1.63 4.34 -1.26
N PRO A 119 -2.81 4.80 -0.82
CA PRO A 119 -3.22 6.20 -0.95
C PRO A 119 -2.30 7.18 -0.19
N GLY A 120 -1.74 6.75 0.94
CA GLY A 120 -0.79 7.55 1.73
C GLY A 120 0.58 7.77 1.09
N GLN A 121 0.91 7.06 -0.01
CA GLN A 121 2.23 7.17 -0.66
C GLN A 121 2.28 8.24 -1.76
N LYS A 122 1.22 9.03 -1.94
CA LYS A 122 1.14 10.09 -2.96
C LYS A 122 2.35 11.05 -2.93
N ALA A 123 2.67 11.60 -1.75
CA ALA A 123 3.81 12.50 -1.60
C ALA A 123 5.15 11.77 -1.76
N ALA A 124 5.23 10.53 -1.28
CA ALA A 124 6.46 9.73 -1.30
C ALA A 124 6.88 9.33 -2.73
N VAL A 125 5.92 9.06 -3.62
CA VAL A 125 6.18 8.69 -5.02
C VAL A 125 6.36 9.90 -5.95
N TYR A 126 5.93 11.09 -5.53
CA TYR A 126 5.94 12.31 -6.36
C TYR A 126 7.34 12.67 -6.88
N GLY A 127 8.38 12.51 -6.05
CA GLY A 127 9.77 12.78 -6.46
C GLY A 127 10.21 11.89 -7.62
N PHE A 128 9.84 10.60 -7.58
CA PHE A 128 10.16 9.65 -8.64
C PHE A 128 9.39 9.93 -9.92
N ILE A 129 8.12 10.32 -9.81
CA ILE A 129 7.29 10.70 -10.97
C ILE A 129 7.85 11.95 -11.65
N THR A 130 8.25 12.95 -10.85
CA THR A 130 8.90 14.16 -11.38
C THR A 130 10.20 13.81 -12.11
N TYR A 131 10.98 12.88 -11.57
CA TYR A 131 12.19 12.37 -12.22
C TYR A 131 11.86 11.67 -13.55
N LEU A 132 10.89 10.74 -13.58
CA LEU A 132 10.49 10.04 -14.81
C LEU A 132 9.96 11.00 -15.88
N ASN A 133 9.15 11.99 -15.50
CA ASN A 133 8.60 12.95 -16.46
C ASN A 133 9.70 13.81 -17.10
N ARG A 134 10.76 14.13 -16.36
CA ARG A 134 11.90 14.91 -16.85
C ARG A 134 12.83 14.08 -17.73
N GLU A 135 13.26 12.94 -17.23
CA GLU A 135 14.35 12.16 -17.84
C GLU A 135 13.87 11.17 -18.90
N GLN A 136 12.59 10.77 -18.87
CA GLN A 136 12.04 9.73 -19.75
C GLN A 136 10.83 10.24 -20.55
N HIS A 137 10.53 11.54 -20.49
CA HIS A 137 9.33 12.15 -21.09
C HIS A 137 8.03 11.41 -20.71
N ALA A 138 8.00 10.79 -19.53
CA ALA A 138 6.78 10.19 -19.03
C ALA A 138 5.73 11.29 -18.81
N VAL A 139 4.46 11.00 -19.12
CA VAL A 139 3.35 11.93 -18.93
C VAL A 139 2.51 11.44 -17.76
N LEU A 140 3.15 11.31 -16.59
CA LEU A 140 2.51 10.84 -15.37
C LEU A 140 1.99 12.01 -14.54
N ASP A 141 0.72 11.97 -14.17
CA ASP A 141 0.07 12.98 -13.34
C ASP A 141 -0.52 12.37 -12.06
N VAL A 142 0.04 12.79 -10.93
CA VAL A 142 -0.40 12.37 -9.58
C VAL A 142 -1.75 13.00 -9.20
N ARG A 143 -2.25 13.99 -9.95
CA ARG A 143 -3.53 14.65 -9.72
C ARG A 143 -4.69 13.90 -10.36
N GLN A 144 -4.45 13.13 -11.43
CA GLN A 144 -5.46 12.36 -12.17
C GLN A 144 -5.92 11.08 -11.46
N ILE A 145 -5.65 10.95 -10.16
CA ILE A 145 -6.09 9.80 -9.36
C ILE A 145 -7.58 10.00 -9.04
N HIS A 146 -8.44 9.25 -9.73
CA HIS A 146 -9.85 9.22 -9.40
C HIS A 146 -10.06 8.54 -8.02
N GLN A 147 -10.15 9.35 -6.96
CA GLN A 147 -10.54 8.89 -5.61
C GLN A 147 -11.86 8.08 -5.61
N LYS A 148 -12.68 8.23 -6.65
CA LYS A 148 -13.94 7.48 -6.86
C LYS A 148 -13.75 5.95 -6.93
N LYS A 149 -12.56 5.44 -7.29
CA LYS A 149 -12.36 3.99 -7.48
C LYS A 149 -12.47 3.15 -6.19
N HIS A 150 -12.10 3.66 -5.02
CA HIS A 150 -12.19 2.88 -3.78
C HIS A 150 -13.62 2.61 -3.33
N LYS A 151 -14.48 3.64 -3.35
CA LYS A 151 -15.91 3.46 -3.09
C LYS A 151 -16.53 2.53 -4.14
N ASN A 152 -16.10 2.66 -5.41
CA ASN A 152 -16.61 1.82 -6.49
C ASN A 152 -16.14 0.36 -6.42
N GLN A 153 -14.95 0.06 -5.90
CA GLN A 153 -14.49 -1.33 -5.75
C GLN A 153 -15.25 -2.07 -4.65
N ALA A 154 -15.42 -1.45 -3.47
CA ALA A 154 -16.22 -2.04 -2.40
C ALA A 154 -17.68 -2.25 -2.86
N LYS A 155 -18.24 -1.25 -3.56
CA LYS A 155 -19.58 -1.35 -4.14
C LYS A 155 -19.67 -2.42 -5.25
N SER A 156 -18.66 -2.55 -6.10
CA SER A 156 -18.58 -3.56 -7.17
C SER A 156 -18.51 -4.99 -6.63
N VAL A 157 -17.80 -5.22 -5.52
CA VAL A 157 -17.78 -6.54 -4.85
C VAL A 157 -19.18 -6.90 -4.31
N LEU A 158 -19.85 -5.94 -3.68
CA LEU A 158 -21.22 -6.11 -3.20
C LEU A 158 -22.21 -6.32 -4.36
N GLU A 159 -22.04 -5.61 -5.47
CA GLU A 159 -22.83 -5.76 -6.69
C GLU A 159 -22.72 -7.17 -7.28
N LYS A 160 -21.49 -7.65 -7.46
CA LYS A 160 -21.22 -8.99 -7.97
C LYS A 160 -21.84 -10.05 -7.07
N ARG A 161 -21.73 -9.88 -5.75
CA ARG A 161 -22.34 -10.78 -4.77
C ARG A 161 -23.87 -10.77 -4.85
N LEU A 162 -24.51 -9.61 -4.98
CA LEU A 162 -25.95 -9.53 -5.18
C LEU A 162 -26.38 -10.21 -6.48
N ALA A 163 -25.65 -9.99 -7.58
CA ALA A 163 -25.92 -10.65 -8.85
C ALA A 163 -25.78 -12.18 -8.76
N GLU A 164 -24.74 -12.68 -8.10
CA GLU A 164 -24.57 -14.12 -7.83
C GLU A 164 -25.74 -14.67 -7.00
N MET A 165 -26.18 -13.95 -5.97
CA MET A 165 -27.31 -14.36 -5.14
C MET A 165 -28.63 -14.40 -5.91
N VAL A 166 -28.88 -13.47 -6.83
CA VAL A 166 -30.06 -13.48 -7.72
C VAL A 166 -30.09 -14.74 -8.59
N GLN A 167 -28.93 -15.23 -9.04
CA GLN A 167 -28.83 -16.45 -9.86
C GLN A 167 -29.01 -17.74 -9.03
N MET A 168 -28.93 -17.67 -7.70
CA MET A 168 -29.15 -18.82 -6.83
C MET A 168 -30.66 -19.00 -6.58
N SER A 169 -31.23 -20.12 -6.98
CA SER A 169 -32.62 -20.51 -6.69
C SER A 169 -32.80 -20.97 -5.24
N ARG A 170 -32.38 -20.15 -4.27
CA ARG A 170 -32.43 -20.43 -2.83
C ARG A 170 -33.27 -19.38 -2.11
N SER A 171 -34.10 -19.82 -1.16
CA SER A 171 -34.97 -18.94 -0.34
C SER A 171 -34.97 -19.34 1.13
N ASP A 172 -33.90 -19.98 1.61
CA ASP A 172 -33.79 -20.33 3.03
C ASP A 172 -33.56 -19.08 3.91
N LYS A 173 -33.95 -19.15 5.20
CA LYS A 173 -33.82 -18.02 6.14
C LYS A 173 -32.38 -17.48 6.24
N ALA A 174 -31.38 -18.34 6.08
CA ALA A 174 -29.98 -17.92 6.07
C ALA A 174 -29.63 -17.12 4.81
N PHE A 175 -30.18 -17.51 3.66
CA PHE A 175 -30.05 -16.76 2.40
C PHE A 175 -30.70 -15.38 2.50
N GLN A 176 -31.93 -15.28 3.02
CA GLN A 176 -32.62 -13.99 3.20
C GLN A 176 -31.85 -13.04 4.12
N LYS A 177 -31.26 -13.55 5.21
CA LYS A 177 -30.39 -12.76 6.09
C LYS A 177 -29.14 -12.25 5.36
N MET A 178 -28.49 -13.13 4.60
CA MET A 178 -27.30 -12.75 3.82
C MET A 178 -27.63 -11.71 2.74
N TRP A 179 -28.79 -11.86 2.11
CA TRP A 179 -29.31 -10.93 1.11
C TRP A 179 -29.51 -9.56 1.74
N ALA A 180 -30.21 -9.50 2.87
CA ALA A 180 -30.48 -8.24 3.56
C ALA A 180 -29.20 -7.51 3.98
N ILE A 181 -28.23 -8.22 4.55
CA ILE A 181 -26.94 -7.64 4.94
C ILE A 181 -26.20 -7.10 3.72
N THR A 182 -26.20 -7.83 2.60
CA THR A 182 -25.49 -7.43 1.38
C THR A 182 -26.19 -6.26 0.68
N ALA A 183 -27.52 -6.27 0.64
CA ALA A 183 -28.34 -5.22 0.04
C ALA A 183 -28.28 -3.92 0.85
N LEU A 184 -28.37 -3.97 2.18
CA LEU A 184 -28.20 -2.80 3.05
C LEU A 184 -26.79 -2.19 2.90
N ALA A 185 -25.76 -3.03 2.77
CA ALA A 185 -24.40 -2.56 2.51
C ALA A 185 -24.27 -1.90 1.13
N TYR A 186 -24.93 -2.44 0.11
CA TYR A 186 -24.84 -1.95 -1.27
C TYR A 186 -25.65 -0.68 -1.53
N PHE A 187 -26.93 -0.68 -1.14
CA PHE A 187 -27.86 0.42 -1.40
C PHE A 187 -27.72 1.56 -0.40
N HIS A 188 -27.45 1.24 0.87
CA HIS A 188 -27.50 2.20 1.99
C HIS A 188 -26.16 2.38 2.71
N GLY A 189 -25.12 1.64 2.34
CA GLY A 189 -23.79 1.73 2.97
C GLY A 189 -23.73 1.15 4.40
N LEU A 190 -24.77 0.41 4.80
CA LEU A 190 -24.92 -0.13 6.16
C LEU A 190 -24.33 -1.55 6.24
N SER A 191 -23.14 -1.71 6.83
CA SER A 191 -22.43 -3.01 6.86
C SER A 191 -21.84 -3.44 8.21
N ASN A 192 -22.06 -2.67 9.28
CA ASN A 192 -21.45 -2.89 10.60
C ASN A 192 -22.04 -4.09 11.37
N VAL A 193 -21.30 -4.57 12.38
CA VAL A 193 -21.67 -5.73 13.21
C VAL A 193 -23.02 -5.52 13.92
N SER A 194 -23.33 -4.29 14.34
CA SER A 194 -24.62 -3.96 14.97
C SER A 194 -25.81 -4.25 14.07
N ILE A 195 -25.72 -3.90 12.78
CA ILE A 195 -26.78 -4.14 11.78
C ILE A 195 -27.03 -5.64 11.62
N ARG A 196 -25.96 -6.46 11.58
CA ARG A 196 -26.10 -7.92 11.48
C ARG A 196 -26.78 -8.52 12.72
N GLN A 197 -26.43 -8.02 13.90
CA GLN A 197 -27.04 -8.45 15.16
C GLN A 197 -28.50 -8.02 15.25
N GLN A 198 -28.82 -6.81 14.78
CA GLN A 198 -30.18 -6.28 14.79
C GLN A 198 -31.10 -7.08 13.85
N ILE A 199 -30.67 -7.36 12.61
CA ILE A 199 -31.40 -8.23 11.68
C ILE A 199 -31.62 -9.64 12.28
N ALA A 200 -30.66 -10.15 13.06
CA ALA A 200 -30.79 -11.45 13.70
C ALA A 200 -31.80 -11.46 14.87
N LYS A 201 -31.99 -10.34 15.56
CA LYS A 201 -32.87 -10.20 16.73
C LYS A 201 -34.28 -9.73 16.38
N GLU A 202 -34.37 -8.65 15.61
CA GLU A 202 -35.62 -7.94 15.31
C GLU A 202 -36.25 -8.41 13.98
N GLY A 203 -35.45 -9.04 13.10
CA GLY A 203 -35.92 -9.43 11.78
C GLY A 203 -36.03 -8.25 10.83
N LEU A 204 -36.80 -8.44 9.77
CA LEU A 204 -37.08 -7.44 8.74
C LEU A 204 -38.59 -7.43 8.51
N GLU A 205 -39.15 -6.25 8.33
CA GLU A 205 -40.56 -6.10 7.99
C GLU A 205 -40.76 -6.37 6.50
N ASP A 206 -41.84 -7.07 6.17
CA ASP A 206 -42.18 -7.46 4.81
C ASP A 206 -43.20 -6.48 4.24
N ASP A 207 -42.83 -5.79 3.14
CA ASP A 207 -43.64 -4.78 2.45
C ASP A 207 -44.20 -5.30 1.10
N GLY A 208 -44.31 -6.63 0.95
CA GLY A 208 -44.72 -7.28 -0.31
C GLY A 208 -43.58 -7.37 -1.33
N ASP A 209 -43.15 -6.23 -1.87
CA ASP A 209 -42.11 -6.15 -2.92
C ASP A 209 -40.69 -6.00 -2.35
N GLY A 210 -40.58 -5.61 -1.08
CA GLY A 210 -39.32 -5.32 -0.41
C GLY A 210 -39.28 -5.75 1.05
N LEU A 211 -38.14 -5.50 1.67
CA LEU A 211 -37.91 -5.64 3.10
C LEU A 211 -37.57 -4.28 3.69
N ILE A 212 -38.19 -3.98 4.82
CA ILE A 212 -37.98 -2.75 5.57
C ILE A 212 -37.12 -3.04 6.80
N PHE A 213 -36.11 -2.19 7.00
CA PHE A 213 -35.19 -2.24 8.12
C PHE A 213 -35.18 -0.89 8.84
N HIS A 214 -35.48 -0.88 10.13
CA HIS A 214 -35.47 0.33 10.96
C HIS A 214 -34.16 0.42 11.72
N HIS A 215 -33.40 1.51 11.59
CA HIS A 215 -32.17 1.72 12.32
C HIS A 215 -31.94 3.20 12.64
N ALA A 216 -31.65 3.51 13.90
CA ALA A 216 -31.38 4.86 14.39
C ALA A 216 -32.49 5.89 14.03
N GLY A 217 -33.76 5.48 14.09
CA GLY A 217 -34.91 6.33 13.75
C GLY A 217 -35.12 6.56 12.25
N LEU A 218 -34.36 5.89 11.39
CA LEU A 218 -34.51 5.90 9.94
C LEU A 218 -35.02 4.56 9.43
N THR A 219 -35.80 4.60 8.36
CA THR A 219 -36.38 3.44 7.69
C THR A 219 -35.67 3.21 6.37
N TYR A 220 -35.13 2.00 6.18
CA TYR A 220 -34.37 1.59 4.99
C TYR A 220 -35.11 0.50 4.25
N TRP A 221 -35.34 0.69 2.96
CA TRP A 221 -36.00 -0.29 2.10
C TRP A 221 -34.97 -1.02 1.22
N ILE A 222 -35.09 -2.33 1.12
CA ILE A 222 -34.30 -3.15 0.19
C ILE A 222 -35.23 -4.06 -0.62
N PRO A 223 -34.92 -4.35 -1.90
CA PRO A 223 -35.75 -5.24 -2.70
C PRO A 223 -35.68 -6.68 -2.18
N LYS A 224 -36.75 -7.47 -2.33
CA LYS A 224 -36.66 -8.92 -2.10
C LYS A 224 -35.96 -9.62 -3.25
N CYS A 225 -35.23 -10.68 -2.93
CA CYS A 225 -34.72 -11.61 -3.93
C CYS A 225 -35.85 -12.58 -4.34
N SER A 226 -36.81 -12.09 -5.12
CA SER A 226 -37.98 -12.83 -5.60
C SER A 226 -38.05 -12.82 -7.12
N ILE A 227 -36.95 -13.11 -7.81
CA ILE A 227 -36.98 -13.21 -9.27
C ILE A 227 -37.27 -14.67 -9.63
N LYS A 228 -38.53 -14.97 -9.94
CA LYS A 228 -38.83 -16.02 -10.90
C LYS A 228 -38.68 -15.39 -12.28
N LEU A 229 -37.58 -15.70 -12.97
CA LEU A 229 -37.51 -15.55 -14.42
C LEU A 229 -38.43 -16.58 -15.07
#